data_AF-A0A0Q8N7E8-F1
#
_entry.id   AF-A0A0Q8N7E8-F1
#
_cell.length_a   1.000
_cell.length_b   1.000
_cell.length_c   1.000
_cell.angle_alpha   90.00
_cell.angle_beta   90.00
_cell.angle_gamma   90.00
#
_symmetry.space_group_name_H-M   'P 1'
#
loop_
_entity.id
_entity.type
_entity.pdbx_description
1 polymer ?
#
loop_
_entity_poly.entity_id
_entity_poly.type
_entity_poly.pdbx_seq_one_letter_code
_entity_poly.pdbx_strand_id
1 'polypeptide(L)'
;MTTRVDETFTVIAEKSNRSMSLLRWALIVIFLWFGAMKFTAYEAAGIAPFIEHSPIMRWLSVLFGVQGASYVVGVLELSTAAALIIGAFSPLFSALGAAMSAATFVITLTFLLSTPGVAEATAGGFPAISAVPGQFLLKDLVLLAASLCLLAASLRPRSNR
;
A
#
# COMPACT_ATOMS: atom_id res chain seq x y z
N MET A 1 39.96 -0.78 14.48
CA MET A 1 38.79 -1.59 14.09
C MET A 1 37.64 -0.63 13.85
N THR A 2 37.56 -0.05 12.65
CA THR A 2 36.52 0.92 12.28
C THR A 2 35.27 0.17 11.87
N THR A 3 34.19 0.30 12.63
CA THR A 3 32.84 -0.15 12.27
C THR A 3 32.42 0.56 10.99
N ARG A 4 32.50 -0.14 9.84
CA ARG A 4 31.87 0.32 8.59
C ARG A 4 30.36 0.28 8.83
N VAL A 5 29.76 1.43 9.05
CA VAL A 5 28.32 1.60 8.92
C VAL A 5 28.02 1.38 7.43
N ASP A 6 27.23 0.35 7.12
CA ASP A 6 26.86 0.00 5.75
C ASP A 6 25.89 1.07 5.21
N GLU A 7 26.44 2.11 4.58
CA GLU A 7 25.64 3.22 4.06
C GLU A 7 24.78 2.74 2.88
N THR A 8 23.49 2.53 3.14
CA THR A 8 22.50 2.22 2.10
C THR A 8 22.19 3.49 1.32
N PHE A 9 22.50 3.50 0.02
CA PHE A 9 22.17 4.63 -0.87
C PHE A 9 20.85 4.39 -1.59
N THR A 10 20.08 5.46 -1.71
CA THR A 10 18.86 5.45 -2.53
C THR A 10 19.22 5.63 -4.00
N VAL A 11 18.55 4.89 -4.86
CA VAL A 11 18.66 5.00 -6.32
C VAL A 11 17.27 5.04 -6.95
N ILE A 12 17.19 5.55 -8.17
CA ILE A 12 15.97 5.42 -8.99
C ILE A 12 15.87 3.97 -9.46
N ALA A 13 14.83 3.25 -9.04
CA ALA A 13 14.66 1.82 -9.32
C ALA A 13 14.71 1.46 -10.82
N GLU A 14 14.24 2.35 -11.69
CA GLU A 14 14.22 2.16 -13.15
C GLU A 14 15.62 2.10 -13.76
N LYS A 15 16.59 2.81 -13.17
CA LYS A 15 17.99 2.77 -13.63
C LYS A 15 18.62 1.41 -13.37
N SER A 16 18.11 0.69 -12.37
CA SER A 16 18.53 -0.66 -12.01
C SER A 16 17.93 -1.70 -12.95
N ASN A 17 16.63 -1.58 -13.23
CA ASN A 17 15.88 -2.53 -14.04
C ASN A 17 14.69 -1.80 -14.67
N ARG A 18 14.64 -1.76 -16.01
CA ARG A 18 13.60 -1.06 -16.76
C ARG A 18 12.19 -1.60 -16.47
N SER A 19 12.06 -2.88 -16.08
CA SER A 19 10.78 -3.49 -15.68
C SER A 19 10.19 -2.87 -14.40
N MET A 20 11.00 -2.22 -13.55
CA MET A 20 10.50 -1.53 -12.35
C MET A 20 9.64 -0.32 -12.70
N SER A 21 9.86 0.28 -13.87
CA SER A 21 9.02 1.37 -14.38
C SER A 21 7.55 0.93 -14.50
N LEU A 22 7.33 -0.29 -14.99
CA LEU A 22 5.97 -0.84 -15.14
C LEU A 22 5.28 -0.98 -13.78
N LEU A 23 6.00 -1.48 -12.77
CA LEU A 23 5.45 -1.59 -11.41
C LEU A 23 5.15 -0.22 -10.81
N ARG A 24 6.08 0.75 -10.93
CA ARG A 24 5.86 2.10 -10.41
C ARG A 24 4.63 2.75 -11.04
N TRP A 25 4.52 2.74 -12.37
CA TRP A 25 3.38 3.38 -13.05
C TRP A 25 2.06 2.67 -12.79
N ALA A 26 2.05 1.33 -12.67
CA ALA A 26 0.86 0.60 -12.24
C ALA A 26 0.43 1.02 -10.82
N LEU A 27 1.36 1.11 -9.87
CA LEU A 27 1.08 1.59 -8.51
C LEU A 27 0.56 3.03 -8.52
N ILE A 28 1.18 3.93 -9.29
CA ILE A 28 0.73 5.33 -9.42
C ILE A 28 -0.73 5.39 -9.85
N VAL A 29 -1.11 4.65 -10.91
CA VAL A 29 -2.49 4.64 -11.41
C VAL A 29 -3.44 4.14 -10.33
N ILE A 30 -3.09 3.07 -9.61
CA ILE A 30 -3.92 2.49 -8.55
C ILE A 30 -4.11 3.50 -7.40
N PHE A 31 -3.03 4.10 -6.89
CA PHE A 31 -3.12 5.05 -5.78
C PHE A 31 -3.86 6.33 -6.15
N LEU A 32 -3.69 6.84 -7.37
CA LEU A 32 -4.46 7.99 -7.84
C LEU A 32 -5.95 7.66 -7.89
N TRP A 33 -6.31 6.49 -8.41
CA TRP A 33 -7.71 6.11 -8.56
C TRP A 33 -8.38 5.82 -7.22
N PHE A 34 -7.75 5.00 -6.38
CA PHE A 34 -8.28 4.67 -5.05
C PHE A 34 -8.34 5.92 -4.18
N GLY A 35 -7.26 6.70 -4.14
CA GLY A 35 -7.19 7.92 -3.34
C GLY A 35 -8.22 8.98 -3.75
N ALA A 36 -8.45 9.17 -5.05
CA ALA A 36 -9.47 10.10 -5.53
C ALA A 36 -10.89 9.64 -5.16
N MET A 37 -11.17 8.33 -5.23
CA MET A 37 -12.49 7.78 -4.88
C MET A 37 -12.83 7.97 -3.40
N LYS A 38 -11.84 8.06 -2.50
CA LYS A 38 -12.04 8.26 -1.04
C LYS A 38 -12.76 9.55 -0.67
N PHE A 39 -12.87 10.51 -1.59
CA PHE A 39 -13.62 11.74 -1.38
C PHE A 39 -15.12 11.61 -1.67
N THR A 40 -15.58 10.42 -2.04
CA THR A 40 -17.00 10.12 -2.29
C THR A 40 -17.65 9.43 -1.09
N ALA A 41 -18.96 9.63 -0.92
CA ALA A 41 -19.74 8.91 0.09
C ALA A 41 -19.81 7.40 -0.18
N TYR A 42 -19.80 7.02 -1.47
CA TYR A 42 -19.77 5.62 -1.90
C TYR A 42 -18.55 4.89 -1.33
N GLU A 43 -17.36 5.44 -1.53
CA GLU A 43 -16.13 4.80 -1.09
C GLU A 43 -15.98 4.84 0.43
N ALA A 44 -16.46 5.92 1.09
CA ALA A 44 -16.47 6.01 2.54
C ALA A 44 -17.33 4.90 3.18
N ALA A 45 -18.50 4.63 2.63
CA ALA A 45 -19.34 3.50 3.05
C ALA A 45 -18.67 2.15 2.74
N GLY A 46 -17.98 2.04 1.59
CA GLY A 46 -17.30 0.82 1.16
C GLY A 46 -16.17 0.38 2.10
N ILE A 47 -15.40 1.31 2.66
CA ILE A 47 -14.30 0.98 3.57
C ILE A 47 -14.67 0.99 5.06
N ALA A 48 -15.85 1.48 5.41
CA ALA A 48 -16.27 1.58 6.80
C ALA A 48 -16.15 0.24 7.56
N PRO A 49 -16.58 -0.91 7.01
CA PRO A 49 -16.44 -2.20 7.70
C PRO A 49 -14.98 -2.59 7.96
N PHE A 50 -14.08 -2.28 7.03
CA PHE A 50 -12.64 -2.57 7.19
C PHE A 50 -12.02 -1.75 8.32
N ILE A 51 -12.34 -0.46 8.37
CA ILE A 51 -11.80 0.45 9.37
C ILE A 51 -12.38 0.11 10.75
N GLU A 52 -13.68 -0.17 10.85
CA GLU A 52 -14.37 -0.45 12.12
C GLU A 52 -13.83 -1.69 12.83
N HIS A 53 -13.52 -2.74 12.08
CA HIS A 53 -13.01 -3.99 12.64
C HIS A 53 -11.48 -4.03 12.77
N SER A 54 -10.75 -3.06 12.21
CA SER A 54 -9.29 -3.03 12.27
C SER A 54 -8.74 -2.48 13.60
N PRO A 55 -7.83 -3.20 14.28
CA PRO A 55 -7.17 -2.67 15.48
C PRO A 55 -6.25 -1.48 15.18
N ILE A 56 -5.78 -1.33 13.94
CA ILE A 56 -4.84 -0.28 13.53
C ILE A 56 -5.58 0.99 13.10
N MET A 57 -6.73 0.85 12.44
CA MET A 57 -7.42 1.97 11.77
C MET A 57 -8.67 2.46 12.50
N ARG A 58 -9.26 1.68 13.42
CA ARG A 58 -10.53 2.02 14.08
C ARG A 58 -10.57 3.39 14.75
N TRP A 59 -9.44 3.89 15.23
CA TRP A 59 -9.37 5.22 15.85
C TRP A 59 -9.73 6.36 14.86
N LEU A 60 -9.50 6.18 13.56
CA LEU A 60 -9.84 7.19 12.55
C LEU A 60 -11.35 7.44 12.49
N SER A 61 -12.15 6.38 12.46
CA SER A 61 -13.61 6.51 12.42
C SER A 61 -14.17 7.05 13.74
N VAL A 62 -13.52 6.75 14.87
CA VAL A 62 -13.89 7.31 16.18
C VAL A 62 -13.63 8.81 16.25
N LEU A 63 -12.50 9.31 15.73
CA LEU A 63 -12.15 10.72 15.81
C LEU A 63 -12.77 11.59 14.69
N PHE A 64 -12.87 11.07 13.48
CA PHE A 64 -13.24 11.84 12.28
C PHE A 64 -14.57 11.40 11.65
N GLY A 65 -15.22 10.37 12.20
CA GLY A 65 -16.39 9.74 11.58
C GLY A 65 -16.02 8.95 10.32
N VAL A 66 -17.03 8.31 9.70
CA VAL A 66 -16.84 7.45 8.52
C VAL A 66 -16.27 8.24 7.34
N GLN A 67 -16.86 9.38 7.00
CA GLN A 67 -16.40 10.19 5.88
C GLN A 67 -15.02 10.81 6.14
N GLY A 68 -14.77 11.30 7.35
CA GLY A 68 -13.48 11.89 7.69
C GLY A 68 -12.35 10.85 7.69
N ALA A 69 -12.60 9.64 8.18
CA ALA A 69 -11.65 8.53 8.06
C ALA A 69 -11.32 8.23 6.59
N SER A 70 -12.33 8.24 5.71
CA SER A 70 -12.11 8.08 4.27
C SER A 70 -11.24 9.19 3.69
N TYR A 71 -11.49 10.46 4.04
CA TYR A 71 -10.64 11.56 3.58
C TYR A 71 -9.17 11.40 4.00
N VAL A 72 -8.91 10.97 5.24
CA VAL A 72 -7.54 10.73 5.71
C VAL A 72 -6.86 9.66 4.88
N VAL A 73 -7.53 8.54 4.62
CA VAL A 73 -6.99 7.48 3.75
C VAL A 73 -6.76 8.02 2.33
N GLY A 74 -7.68 8.81 1.79
CA GLY A 74 -7.54 9.44 0.46
C GLY A 74 -6.32 10.33 0.34
N VAL A 75 -6.05 11.16 1.35
CA VAL A 75 -4.84 12.01 1.39
C VAL A 75 -3.57 11.16 1.46
N LEU A 76 -3.56 10.08 2.24
CA LEU A 76 -2.42 9.16 2.31
C LEU A 76 -2.17 8.44 0.98
N GLU A 77 -3.22 7.99 0.31
CA GLU A 77 -3.13 7.34 -1.00
C GLU A 77 -2.63 8.32 -2.09
N LEU A 78 -3.19 9.54 -2.15
CA LEU A 78 -2.76 10.56 -3.11
C LEU A 78 -1.34 11.06 -2.84
N SER A 79 -0.94 11.20 -1.57
CA SER A 79 0.44 11.55 -1.22
C SER A 79 1.42 10.43 -1.59
N THR A 80 1.02 9.17 -1.46
CA THR A 80 1.80 8.00 -1.94
C THR A 80 1.96 8.05 -3.46
N ALA A 81 0.90 8.32 -4.21
CA ALA A 81 0.97 8.50 -5.66
C ALA A 81 1.94 9.64 -6.05
N ALA A 82 1.85 10.79 -5.38
CA ALA A 82 2.74 11.91 -5.62
C ALA A 82 4.21 11.54 -5.34
N ALA A 83 4.48 10.86 -4.22
CA ALA A 83 5.82 10.38 -3.90
C ALA A 83 6.35 9.37 -4.93
N LEU A 84 5.50 8.46 -5.42
CA LEU A 84 5.87 7.52 -6.48
C LEU A 84 6.20 8.23 -7.79
N ILE A 85 5.41 9.23 -8.21
CA ILE A 85 5.65 10.06 -9.41
C ILE A 85 6.98 10.80 -9.29
N ILE A 86 7.20 11.51 -8.18
CA ILE A 86 8.46 12.24 -7.92
C ILE A 86 9.64 11.25 -7.86
N GLY A 87 9.41 10.06 -7.33
CA GLY A 87 10.39 9.00 -7.23
C GLY A 87 10.91 8.46 -8.56
N ALA A 88 10.19 8.67 -9.67
CA ALA A 88 10.69 8.36 -11.01
C ALA A 88 11.89 9.25 -11.40
N PHE A 89 12.05 10.39 -10.73
CA PHE A 89 13.07 11.39 -11.01
C PHE A 89 14.02 11.64 -9.83
N SER A 90 13.63 11.27 -8.61
CA SER A 90 14.42 11.47 -7.39
C SER A 90 14.67 10.16 -6.63
N PRO A 91 15.94 9.80 -6.33
CA PRO A 91 16.28 8.58 -5.59
C PRO A 91 15.60 8.47 -4.22
N LEU A 92 15.56 9.57 -3.47
CA LEU A 92 14.94 9.58 -2.14
C LEU A 92 13.45 9.26 -2.21
N PHE A 93 12.73 9.91 -3.13
CA PHE A 93 11.31 9.67 -3.34
C PHE A 93 11.02 8.31 -3.99
N SER A 94 12.01 7.73 -4.69
CA SER A 94 11.91 6.35 -5.19
C SER A 94 11.72 5.37 -4.03
N ALA A 95 12.58 5.46 -3.01
CA ALA A 95 12.46 4.62 -1.82
C ALA A 95 11.26 5.01 -0.96
N LEU A 96 11.03 6.32 -0.73
CA LEU A 96 9.93 6.80 0.11
C LEU A 96 8.56 6.39 -0.44
N GLY A 97 8.29 6.65 -1.73
CA GLY A 97 7.00 6.30 -2.35
C GLY A 97 6.76 4.79 -2.34
N ALA A 98 7.80 3.99 -2.58
CA ALA A 98 7.71 2.53 -2.51
C ALA A 98 7.46 2.03 -1.08
N ALA A 99 8.09 2.65 -0.07
CA ALA A 99 7.88 2.33 1.34
C ALA A 99 6.46 2.71 1.81
N MET A 100 5.98 3.90 1.44
CA MET A 100 4.60 4.33 1.71
C MET A 100 3.58 3.36 1.07
N SER A 101 3.80 3.00 -0.20
CA SER A 101 3.00 2.02 -0.93
C SER A 101 2.96 0.66 -0.21
N ALA A 102 4.12 0.15 0.19
CA ALA A 102 4.21 -1.10 0.94
C ALA A 102 3.47 -1.02 2.28
N ALA A 103 3.65 0.07 3.03
CA ALA A 103 2.97 0.27 4.31
C ALA A 103 1.44 0.27 4.15
N THR A 104 0.91 0.93 3.12
CA THR A 104 -0.53 0.92 2.83
C THR A 104 -1.04 -0.51 2.61
N PHE A 105 -0.40 -1.28 1.73
CA PHE A 105 -0.88 -2.65 1.45
C PHE A 105 -0.63 -3.63 2.60
N VAL A 106 0.40 -3.43 3.43
CA VAL A 106 0.55 -4.17 4.69
C VAL A 106 -0.66 -3.92 5.58
N ILE A 107 -1.06 -2.65 5.77
CA ILE A 107 -2.23 -2.32 6.58
C ILE A 107 -3.50 -2.91 5.96
N THR A 108 -3.70 -2.78 4.65
CA THR A 108 -4.87 -3.36 3.96
C THR A 108 -4.95 -4.87 4.14
N LEU A 109 -3.84 -5.60 4.06
CA LEU A 109 -3.83 -7.04 4.27
C LEU A 109 -4.15 -7.45 5.72
N THR A 110 -3.94 -6.57 6.70
CA THR A 110 -4.42 -6.85 8.08
C THR A 110 -5.94 -6.95 8.15
N PHE A 111 -6.68 -6.38 7.18
CA PHE A 111 -8.13 -6.50 7.09
C PHE A 111 -8.58 -7.93 6.77
N LEU A 112 -7.75 -8.77 6.14
CA LEU A 112 -8.07 -10.19 5.94
C LEU A 112 -8.24 -10.93 7.26
N LEU A 113 -7.53 -10.51 8.31
CA LEU A 113 -7.55 -11.14 9.62
C LEU A 113 -8.60 -10.53 10.54
N SER A 114 -8.88 -9.24 10.37
CA SER A 114 -9.73 -8.49 11.29
C SER A 114 -11.17 -8.34 10.82
N THR A 115 -11.44 -8.39 9.51
CA THR A 115 -12.78 -8.13 8.96
C THR A 115 -13.64 -9.39 8.97
N PRO A 116 -14.85 -9.35 9.56
CA PRO A 116 -15.82 -10.44 9.44
C PRO A 116 -16.22 -10.70 7.98
N GLY A 117 -16.56 -11.95 7.66
CA GLY A 117 -17.04 -12.33 6.32
C GLY A 117 -15.94 -12.56 5.28
N VAL A 118 -14.65 -12.43 5.63
CA VAL A 118 -13.53 -12.82 4.73
C VAL A 118 -13.58 -14.31 4.37
N ALA A 119 -13.94 -15.16 5.34
CA ALA A 119 -14.15 -16.58 5.12
C ALA A 119 -15.59 -16.87 4.68
N GLU A 120 -15.75 -17.68 3.63
CA GLU A 120 -17.06 -18.05 3.08
C GLU A 120 -17.69 -19.17 3.91
N ALA A 121 -18.63 -18.80 4.77
CA ALA A 121 -19.28 -19.73 5.69
C ALA A 121 -20.04 -20.85 4.97
N THR A 122 -20.65 -20.56 3.81
CA THR A 122 -21.40 -21.57 3.04
C THR A 122 -20.50 -22.62 2.40
N ALA A 123 -19.21 -22.32 2.24
CA ALA A 123 -18.18 -23.22 1.72
C ALA A 123 -17.37 -23.92 2.82
N GLY A 124 -17.82 -23.85 4.09
CA GLY A 124 -17.15 -24.47 5.23
C GLY A 124 -16.21 -23.55 6.02
N GLY A 125 -16.21 -22.24 5.73
CA GLY A 125 -15.33 -21.27 6.38
C GLY A 125 -13.89 -21.32 5.86
N PHE A 126 -12.93 -20.82 6.64
CA PHE A 126 -11.53 -20.73 6.20
C PHE A 126 -10.97 -22.13 5.90
N PRO A 127 -10.29 -22.36 4.76
CA PRO A 127 -9.66 -21.37 3.87
C PRO A 127 -10.48 -20.90 2.66
N ALA A 128 -11.78 -21.21 2.58
CA ALA A 128 -12.62 -20.69 1.50
C ALA A 128 -12.80 -19.17 1.65
N ILE A 129 -12.38 -18.40 0.64
CA ILE A 129 -12.39 -16.93 0.66
C ILE A 129 -13.63 -16.39 -0.07
N SER A 130 -14.38 -15.51 0.61
CA SER A 130 -15.58 -14.87 0.04
C SER A 130 -15.24 -13.93 -1.12
N ALA A 131 -16.19 -13.72 -2.04
CA ALA A 131 -15.99 -12.78 -3.14
C ALA A 131 -15.76 -11.35 -2.64
N VAL A 132 -16.60 -10.91 -1.69
CA VAL A 132 -16.43 -9.65 -0.96
C VAL A 132 -16.62 -9.96 0.54
N PRO A 133 -15.67 -9.57 1.41
CA PRO A 133 -14.46 -8.80 1.12
C PRO A 133 -13.21 -9.61 0.78
N GLY A 134 -13.25 -10.95 0.90
CA GLY A 134 -12.04 -11.77 0.93
C GLY A 134 -11.15 -11.66 -0.31
N GLN A 135 -11.70 -11.92 -1.50
CA GLN A 135 -10.93 -11.87 -2.76
C GLN A 135 -10.45 -10.45 -3.09
N PHE A 136 -11.25 -9.43 -2.74
CA PHE A 136 -10.88 -8.03 -2.92
C PHE A 136 -9.63 -7.65 -2.13
N LEU A 137 -9.48 -8.15 -0.90
CA LEU A 137 -8.29 -7.91 -0.07
C LEU A 137 -7.13 -8.81 -0.49
N LEU A 138 -7.40 -10.05 -0.89
CA LEU A 138 -6.35 -11.02 -1.22
C LEU A 138 -5.50 -10.59 -2.42
N LYS A 139 -6.11 -9.95 -3.44
CA LYS A 139 -5.37 -9.42 -4.59
C LYS A 139 -4.32 -8.37 -4.22
N ASP A 140 -4.49 -7.67 -3.10
CA ASP A 140 -3.55 -6.63 -2.67
C ASP A 140 -2.19 -7.21 -2.23
N LEU A 141 -2.11 -8.53 -2.03
CA LEU A 141 -0.84 -9.24 -1.86
C LEU A 141 0.10 -9.02 -3.04
N VAL A 142 -0.44 -8.94 -4.26
CA VAL A 142 0.35 -8.65 -5.47
C VAL A 142 0.86 -7.22 -5.44
N LEU A 143 0.05 -6.27 -4.96
CA LEU A 143 0.43 -4.86 -4.87
C LEU A 143 1.47 -4.63 -3.76
N LEU A 144 1.39 -5.37 -2.65
CA LEU A 144 2.45 -5.41 -1.65
C LEU A 144 3.75 -5.95 -2.25
N ALA A 145 3.70 -7.09 -2.96
CA ALA A 145 4.88 -7.66 -3.59
C ALA A 145 5.52 -6.69 -4.61
N ALA A 146 4.71 -6.01 -5.43
CA ALA A 146 5.16 -4.99 -6.35
C ALA A 146 5.85 -3.81 -5.62
N SER A 147 5.26 -3.36 -4.51
CA SER A 147 5.81 -2.29 -3.67
C SER A 147 7.15 -2.67 -3.05
N LEU A 148 7.27 -3.90 -2.55
CA LEU A 148 8.51 -4.43 -1.96
C LEU A 148 9.60 -4.61 -3.01
N CYS A 149 9.27 -5.10 -4.20
CA CYS A 149 10.21 -5.18 -5.32
C CYS A 149 10.72 -3.78 -5.72
N LEU A 150 9.83 -2.80 -5.81
CA LEU A 150 10.20 -1.41 -6.13
C LEU A 150 11.06 -0.79 -5.02
N LEU A 151 10.74 -1.08 -3.75
CA LEU A 151 11.50 -0.61 -2.59
C LEU A 151 12.91 -1.23 -2.56
N ALA A 152 13.01 -2.55 -2.72
CA ALA A 152 14.29 -3.25 -2.78
C ALA A 152 15.15 -2.76 -3.96
N ALA A 153 14.54 -2.48 -5.11
CA ALA A 153 15.27 -1.91 -6.25
C ALA A 153 15.73 -0.45 -6.01
N SER A 154 15.04 0.28 -5.13
CA SER A 154 15.39 1.65 -4.73
C SER A 154 16.46 1.70 -3.64
N LEU A 155 16.64 0.62 -2.86
CA LEU A 155 17.64 0.48 -1.80
C LEU A 155 18.78 -0.42 -2.29
N ARG A 156 19.87 0.18 -2.80
CA ARG A 156 21.01 -0.60 -3.28
C ARG A 156 22.18 -0.57 -2.27
N PRO A 157 22.72 -1.75 -1.89
CA PRO A 157 24.03 -1.84 -1.27
C PRO A 157 25.11 -1.41 -2.26
N ARG A 158 26.17 -0.75 -1.78
CA ARG A 158 27.30 -0.35 -2.63
C ARG A 158 28.04 -1.60 -3.14
N SER A 159 27.89 -1.92 -4.43
CA SER A 159 28.79 -2.87 -5.09
C SER A 159 30.13 -2.16 -5.31
N ASN A 160 31.11 -2.53 -4.50
CA ASN A 160 32.48 -2.07 -4.62
C ASN A 160 33.06 -2.65 -5.93
N ARG A 161 33.15 -1.84 -6.98
CA ARG A 161 34.07 -2.08 -8.10
C ARG A 161 35.33 -1.28 -7.86
#